data_AF-A0A133V3H7-F1
#
_entry.id   AF-A0A133V3H7-F1
#
_cell.length_a   1.000
_cell.length_b   1.000
_cell.length_c   1.000
_cell.angle_alpha   90.00
_cell.angle_beta   90.00
_cell.angle_gamma   90.00
#
_symmetry.space_group_name_H-M   'P 1'
#
loop_
_entity.id
_entity.type
_entity.pdbx_description
1 polymer ?
#
loop_
_entity_poly.entity_id
_entity_poly.type
_entity_poly.pdbx_seq_one_letter_code
_entity_poly.pdbx_strand_id
1 'polypeptide(L)'
;MLEETMTDHEKELSVKSKSGLRVSDGRREIVVCDTNILVYKAFDEIGISPSHSSRKIDSAIKKFGQLASKGNRMLMPKSVEKELKPVCERKLEEEDLDEEEKNRVRDGIKKYTKKYSPEDLPVGTPIEGEEDYLKQVRSFYRSYPDKLSEITQKKINNKPEKKHEILLERGEIFPTRGPTPSEGDIRLLAECIRMNRLPIPRIWHISLLSNDSDFLWFTTEIEREFGIKIHNI
;
A
#
# COMPACT_ATOMS: atom_id res chain seq x y z
N MET A 1 -17.35 25.91 19.36
CA MET A 1 -17.58 26.59 18.06
C MET A 1 -16.89 25.88 16.91
N LEU A 2 -15.57 26.04 16.72
CA LEU A 2 -14.88 25.54 15.52
C LEU A 2 -15.04 24.01 15.28
N GLU A 3 -14.97 23.21 16.34
CA GLU A 3 -15.16 21.75 16.24
C GLU A 3 -16.63 21.35 15.98
N GLU A 4 -17.60 22.18 16.38
CA GLU A 4 -19.04 21.93 16.14
C GLU A 4 -19.39 22.20 14.67
N THR A 5 -19.06 23.38 14.13
CA THR A 5 -19.27 23.65 12.69
C THR A 5 -18.44 22.73 11.79
N MET A 6 -17.26 22.27 12.24
CA MET A 6 -16.53 21.22 11.53
C MET A 6 -17.24 19.85 11.55
N THR A 7 -18.02 19.54 12.59
CA THR A 7 -18.77 18.27 12.67
C THR A 7 -19.97 18.28 11.72
N ASP A 8 -20.64 19.42 11.57
CA ASP A 8 -21.75 19.59 10.63
C ASP A 8 -21.29 19.47 9.17
N HIS A 9 -20.14 20.07 8.82
CA HIS A 9 -19.55 20.03 7.47
C HIS A 9 -18.54 18.88 7.23
N GLU A 10 -18.39 17.92 8.16
CA GLU A 10 -17.38 16.84 8.11
C GLU A 10 -17.50 15.92 6.89
N LYS A 11 -18.71 15.90 6.29
CA LYS A 11 -19.13 15.13 5.11
C LYS A 11 -18.86 15.84 3.78
N GLU A 12 -18.42 17.10 3.81
CA GLU A 12 -18.11 17.91 2.62
C GLU A 12 -16.59 18.12 2.48
N LEU A 13 -15.86 18.04 3.60
CA LEU A 13 -14.40 18.21 3.65
C LEU A 13 -13.66 16.93 3.25
N SER A 14 -12.75 17.05 2.27
CA SER A 14 -11.83 15.97 1.89
C SER A 14 -10.93 15.53 3.05
N VAL A 15 -10.45 14.28 3.03
CA VAL A 15 -9.49 13.81 4.06
C VAL A 15 -8.22 14.67 4.07
N LYS A 16 -7.72 15.14 2.90
CA LYS A 16 -6.59 16.07 2.81
C LYS A 16 -6.89 17.45 3.44
N SER A 17 -8.14 17.92 3.38
CA SER A 17 -8.57 19.14 4.07
C SER A 17 -8.60 18.94 5.59
N LYS A 18 -9.04 17.76 6.06
CA LYS A 18 -9.18 17.44 7.48
C LYS A 18 -7.84 17.14 8.16
N SER A 19 -6.90 16.51 7.47
CA SER A 19 -5.62 16.07 8.03
C SER A 19 -4.77 17.20 8.65
N GLY A 20 -4.79 18.40 8.04
CA GLY A 20 -4.04 19.57 8.49
C GLY A 20 -4.64 20.32 9.70
N LEU A 21 -5.88 19.99 10.09
CA LEU A 21 -6.59 20.69 11.17
C LEU A 21 -6.24 20.07 12.54
N ARG A 22 -6.28 20.87 13.62
CA ARG A 22 -5.84 20.47 14.98
C ARG A 22 -6.97 20.10 15.95
N VAL A 23 -7.87 19.21 15.52
CA VAL A 23 -8.88 18.57 16.39
C VAL A 23 -8.25 17.54 17.32
N SER A 24 -8.70 17.53 18.58
CA SER A 24 -8.02 16.85 19.71
C SER A 24 -8.16 15.32 19.75
N ASP A 25 -9.31 14.81 19.29
CA ASP A 25 -9.79 13.48 19.69
C ASP A 25 -10.12 12.54 18.51
N GLY A 26 -10.12 11.24 18.78
CA GLY A 26 -10.80 10.21 17.96
C GLY A 26 -10.39 10.02 16.50
N ARG A 27 -9.30 10.64 16.01
CA ARG A 27 -8.89 10.57 14.59
C ARG A 27 -8.61 9.15 14.12
N ARG A 28 -9.47 8.62 13.25
CA ARG A 28 -9.23 7.35 12.55
C ARG A 28 -8.50 7.60 11.24
N GLU A 29 -7.51 6.77 10.95
CA GLU A 29 -6.89 6.67 9.63
C GLU A 29 -7.45 5.47 8.85
N ILE A 30 -7.47 5.57 7.52
CA ILE A 30 -7.46 4.39 6.65
C ILE A 30 -6.01 3.97 6.48
N VAL A 31 -5.72 2.70 6.73
CA VAL A 31 -4.43 2.06 6.47
C VAL A 31 -4.59 1.17 5.26
N VAL A 32 -4.20 1.71 4.11
CA VAL A 32 -4.11 0.95 2.87
C VAL A 32 -2.98 -0.07 3.02
N CYS A 33 -3.25 -1.32 2.67
CA CYS A 33 -2.32 -2.43 2.83
C CYS A 33 -1.86 -2.94 1.46
N ASP A 34 -0.54 -2.98 1.27
CA ASP A 34 0.15 -3.61 0.14
C ASP A 34 -0.13 -5.13 0.10
N THR A 35 -0.25 -5.67 -1.11
CA THR A 35 -0.36 -7.10 -1.43
C THR A 35 0.58 -7.96 -0.61
N ASN A 36 1.86 -7.59 -0.52
CA ASN A 36 2.88 -8.34 0.24
C ASN A 36 2.56 -8.41 1.74
N ILE A 37 2.08 -7.32 2.33
CA ILE A 37 1.74 -7.26 3.76
C ILE A 37 0.59 -8.23 4.08
N LEU A 38 -0.41 -8.30 3.19
CA LEU A 38 -1.56 -9.19 3.34
C LEU A 38 -1.18 -10.66 3.11
N VAL A 39 -0.27 -10.96 2.17
CA VAL A 39 0.27 -12.31 2.00
C VAL A 39 1.02 -12.74 3.27
N TYR A 40 2.02 -11.97 3.72
CA TYR A 40 2.79 -12.32 4.93
C TYR A 40 1.90 -12.40 6.19
N LYS A 41 0.82 -11.62 6.28
CA LYS A 41 -0.14 -11.72 7.38
C LYS A 41 -0.85 -13.08 7.42
N ALA A 42 -1.14 -13.68 6.25
CA ALA A 42 -1.80 -14.98 6.15
C ALA A 42 -0.89 -16.16 6.57
N PHE A 43 0.41 -16.11 6.24
CA PHE A 43 1.40 -17.05 6.76
C PHE A 43 1.50 -16.95 8.30
N ASP A 44 1.59 -15.72 8.84
CA ASP A 44 1.66 -15.47 10.29
C ASP A 44 0.40 -15.94 11.05
N GLU A 45 -0.83 -15.78 10.50
CA GLU A 45 -2.05 -16.30 11.17
C GLU A 45 -2.10 -17.84 11.29
N ILE A 46 -1.28 -18.57 10.52
CA ILE A 46 -1.24 -20.04 10.57
C ILE A 46 -0.01 -20.58 11.33
N GLY A 47 0.86 -19.69 11.81
CA GLY A 47 2.07 -20.01 12.58
C GLY A 47 3.34 -20.18 11.74
N ILE A 48 3.29 -19.91 10.44
CA ILE A 48 4.42 -20.10 9.52
C ILE A 48 5.16 -18.77 9.36
N SER A 49 6.46 -18.77 9.69
CA SER A 49 7.38 -17.74 9.22
C SER A 49 7.96 -18.23 7.89
N PRO A 50 7.78 -17.50 6.76
CA PRO A 50 8.34 -17.90 5.48
C PRO A 50 9.86 -18.10 5.55
N SER A 51 10.41 -18.98 4.73
CA SER A 51 11.85 -19.32 4.68
C SER A 51 12.75 -18.09 4.47
N HIS A 52 12.18 -17.06 3.85
CA HIS A 52 12.81 -15.77 3.59
C HIS A 52 12.31 -14.63 4.52
N SER A 53 11.82 -14.94 5.73
CA SER A 53 11.38 -13.92 6.70
C SER A 53 12.56 -13.09 7.21
N SER A 54 12.83 -11.99 6.51
CA SER A 54 13.67 -10.93 7.04
C SER A 54 12.97 -10.26 8.22
N ARG A 55 13.73 -9.72 9.18
CA ARG A 55 13.19 -8.97 10.35
C ARG A 55 12.20 -7.85 9.98
N LYS A 56 12.23 -7.35 8.73
CA LYS A 56 11.26 -6.37 8.21
C LYS A 56 9.86 -6.96 8.06
N ILE A 57 9.72 -8.26 7.73
CA ILE A 57 8.43 -8.92 7.60
C ILE A 57 7.79 -9.06 8.99
N ASP A 58 8.54 -9.56 10.00
CA ASP A 58 8.06 -9.62 11.39
C ASP A 58 7.66 -8.24 11.92
N SER A 59 8.47 -7.21 11.68
CA SER A 59 8.14 -5.81 11.98
C SER A 59 6.86 -5.34 11.26
N ALA A 60 6.67 -5.71 10.00
CA ALA A 60 5.52 -5.32 9.19
C ALA A 60 4.23 -5.90 9.75
N ILE A 61 4.24 -7.18 10.16
CA ILE A 61 3.08 -7.85 10.73
C ILE A 61 2.79 -7.35 12.14
N LYS A 62 3.82 -7.11 12.95
CA LYS A 62 3.68 -6.43 14.25
C LYS A 62 3.09 -5.02 14.08
N LYS A 63 3.49 -4.29 13.05
CA LYS A 63 2.96 -2.96 12.71
C LYS A 63 1.49 -3.04 12.26
N PHE A 64 1.14 -4.01 11.42
CA PHE A 64 -0.25 -4.28 11.02
C PHE A 64 -1.16 -4.48 12.24
N GLY A 65 -0.75 -5.34 13.18
CA GLY A 65 -1.49 -5.57 14.43
C GLY A 65 -1.64 -4.31 15.29
N GLN A 66 -0.57 -3.53 15.46
CA GLN A 66 -0.57 -2.27 16.22
C GLN A 66 -1.42 -1.15 15.59
N LEU A 67 -1.68 -1.19 14.28
CA LEU A 67 -2.55 -0.25 13.60
C LEU A 67 -4.01 -0.70 13.71
N ALA A 68 -4.29 -1.98 13.45
CA ALA A 68 -5.62 -2.55 13.61
C ALA A 68 -6.16 -2.40 15.05
N SER A 69 -5.31 -2.57 16.06
CA SER A 69 -5.70 -2.45 17.48
C SER A 69 -6.05 -1.03 17.93
N LYS A 70 -5.80 0.01 17.12
CA LYS A 70 -6.14 1.41 17.43
C LYS A 70 -7.53 1.83 16.95
N GLY A 71 -8.30 0.90 16.34
CA GLY A 71 -9.57 1.24 15.71
C GLY A 71 -9.42 1.93 14.35
N ASN A 72 -8.22 1.86 13.76
CA ASN A 72 -7.96 2.27 12.38
C ASN A 72 -8.69 1.33 11.41
N ARG A 73 -9.05 1.85 10.23
CA ARG A 73 -9.61 1.04 9.16
C ARG A 73 -8.48 0.46 8.30
N MET A 74 -8.13 -0.80 8.52
CA MET A 74 -7.28 -1.55 7.58
C MET A 74 -8.07 -1.79 6.28
N LEU A 75 -7.45 -1.55 5.13
CA LEU A 75 -8.11 -1.60 3.82
C LEU A 75 -7.20 -2.22 2.74
N MET A 76 -7.82 -3.06 1.90
CA MET A 76 -7.24 -3.66 0.71
C MET A 76 -7.97 -3.08 -0.52
N PRO A 77 -7.31 -2.29 -1.39
CA PRO A 77 -7.95 -1.79 -2.61
C PRO A 77 -8.26 -2.90 -3.62
N LYS A 78 -9.15 -2.64 -4.60
CA LYS A 78 -9.46 -3.61 -5.66
C LYS A 78 -8.30 -3.85 -6.65
N SER A 79 -7.26 -3.02 -6.66
CA SER A 79 -5.98 -3.33 -7.32
C SER A 79 -5.29 -4.52 -6.63
N VAL A 80 -5.00 -4.36 -5.34
CA VAL A 80 -4.42 -5.38 -4.46
C VAL A 80 -5.27 -6.66 -4.47
N GLU A 81 -6.60 -6.57 -4.44
CA GLU A 81 -7.49 -7.76 -4.51
C GLU A 81 -7.25 -8.62 -5.76
N LYS A 82 -7.03 -7.99 -6.93
CA LYS A 82 -6.72 -8.68 -8.19
C LYS A 82 -5.34 -9.36 -8.14
N GLU A 83 -4.37 -8.75 -7.47
CA GLU A 83 -2.99 -9.24 -7.37
C GLU A 83 -2.78 -10.25 -6.24
N LEU A 84 -3.60 -10.21 -5.18
CA LEU A 84 -3.39 -10.95 -3.94
C LEU A 84 -3.36 -12.47 -4.15
N LYS A 85 -4.24 -13.00 -5.00
CA LYS A 85 -4.21 -14.44 -5.33
C LYS A 85 -2.95 -14.83 -6.13
N PRO A 86 -2.62 -14.24 -7.30
CA PRO A 86 -1.43 -14.65 -8.06
C PRO A 86 -0.09 -14.30 -7.38
N VAL A 87 -0.04 -13.35 -6.42
CA VAL A 87 1.14 -13.18 -5.54
C VAL A 87 1.18 -14.29 -4.48
N CYS A 88 0.03 -14.64 -3.87
CA CYS A 88 -0.03 -15.71 -2.87
C CYS A 88 0.32 -17.09 -3.45
N GLU A 89 -0.25 -17.51 -4.58
CA GLU A 89 0.04 -18.85 -5.13
C GLU A 89 1.52 -18.99 -5.52
N ARG A 90 2.13 -17.98 -6.16
CA ARG A 90 3.59 -17.95 -6.41
C ARG A 90 4.39 -18.04 -5.10
N LYS A 91 3.91 -17.42 -4.02
CA LYS A 91 4.52 -17.55 -2.68
C LYS A 91 4.31 -18.91 -2.02
N LEU A 92 3.30 -19.68 -2.42
CA LEU A 92 3.08 -21.07 -1.99
C LEU A 92 3.82 -22.08 -2.88
N GLU A 93 4.33 -21.66 -4.04
CA GLU A 93 5.24 -22.40 -4.91
C GLU A 93 6.72 -22.18 -4.52
N GLU A 94 7.06 -21.01 -3.95
CA GLU A 94 8.41 -20.65 -3.46
C GLU A 94 8.76 -21.22 -2.07
N GLU A 95 7.79 -21.76 -1.32
CA GLU A 95 7.95 -22.20 0.08
C GLU A 95 7.60 -23.69 0.22
N ASP A 96 8.44 -24.46 0.95
CA ASP A 96 8.34 -25.91 1.10
C ASP A 96 7.27 -26.31 2.14
N LEU A 97 6.00 -26.13 1.75
CA LEU A 97 4.82 -26.36 2.59
C LEU A 97 3.95 -27.52 2.10
N ASP A 98 3.25 -28.18 3.02
CA ASP A 98 2.24 -29.19 2.65
C ASP A 98 0.93 -28.55 2.13
N GLU A 99 0.04 -29.36 1.54
CA GLU A 99 -1.22 -28.84 1.00
C GLU A 99 -2.27 -28.51 2.08
N GLU A 100 -2.16 -28.97 3.33
CA GLU A 100 -3.01 -28.47 4.41
C GLU A 100 -2.59 -27.03 4.78
N GLU A 101 -1.29 -26.79 4.96
CA GLU A 101 -0.72 -25.47 5.23
C GLU A 101 -1.05 -24.47 4.11
N LYS A 102 -0.79 -24.84 2.85
CA LYS A 102 -1.15 -24.00 1.69
C LYS A 102 -2.63 -23.68 1.64
N ASN A 103 -3.50 -24.65 1.93
CA ASN A 103 -4.94 -24.40 1.98
C ASN A 103 -5.35 -23.51 3.17
N ARG A 104 -4.68 -23.61 4.32
CA ARG A 104 -4.86 -22.69 5.45
C ARG A 104 -4.44 -21.25 5.09
N VAL A 105 -3.35 -21.04 4.34
CA VAL A 105 -2.99 -19.70 3.80
C VAL A 105 -4.06 -19.19 2.82
N ARG A 106 -4.45 -20.02 1.83
CA ARG A 106 -5.50 -19.68 0.85
C ARG A 106 -6.81 -19.27 1.53
N ASP A 107 -7.19 -19.92 2.63
CA ASP A 107 -8.36 -19.57 3.42
C ASP A 107 -8.19 -18.31 4.27
N GLY A 108 -6.97 -17.98 4.71
CA GLY A 108 -6.63 -16.68 5.28
C GLY A 108 -6.89 -15.55 4.27
N ILE A 109 -6.36 -15.70 3.04
CA ILE A 109 -6.56 -14.75 1.94
C ILE A 109 -8.05 -14.56 1.60
N LYS A 110 -8.84 -15.66 1.50
CA LYS A 110 -10.31 -15.58 1.30
C LYS A 110 -11.05 -14.82 2.41
N LYS A 111 -10.55 -14.86 3.66
CA LYS A 111 -11.12 -14.07 4.76
C LYS A 111 -10.75 -12.59 4.62
N TYR A 112 -9.54 -12.28 4.16
CA TYR A 112 -9.05 -10.90 4.03
C TYR A 112 -9.77 -10.12 2.93
N THR A 113 -10.09 -10.75 1.79
CA THR A 113 -10.82 -10.05 0.72
C THR A 113 -12.18 -9.54 1.19
N LYS A 114 -12.90 -10.32 2.01
CA LYS A 114 -14.14 -9.86 2.66
C LYS A 114 -13.90 -8.89 3.82
N LYS A 115 -12.88 -9.13 4.66
CA LYS A 115 -12.63 -8.38 5.91
C LYS A 115 -12.09 -6.95 5.68
N TYR A 116 -11.34 -6.73 4.61
CA TYR A 116 -10.67 -5.45 4.32
C TYR A 116 -11.16 -4.80 3.02
N SER A 117 -12.30 -5.23 2.49
CA SER A 117 -12.90 -4.73 1.25
C SER A 117 -13.12 -3.19 1.26
N PRO A 118 -13.05 -2.52 0.10
CA PRO A 118 -13.40 -1.11 -0.06
C PRO A 118 -14.89 -0.88 -0.39
N GLU A 119 -15.74 -1.92 -0.36
CA GLU A 119 -17.15 -1.89 -0.84
C GLU A 119 -18.05 -0.79 -0.24
N ASP A 120 -17.89 -0.45 1.04
CA ASP A 120 -18.65 0.62 1.70
C ASP A 120 -17.99 2.01 1.62
N LEU A 121 -16.98 2.18 0.75
CA LEU A 121 -16.34 3.47 0.46
C LEU A 121 -16.56 3.91 -0.99
N PRO A 122 -16.55 5.22 -1.28
CA PRO A 122 -16.68 5.78 -2.64
C PRO A 122 -15.46 5.54 -3.56
N VAL A 123 -14.73 4.44 -3.37
CA VAL A 123 -13.53 4.03 -4.15
C VAL A 123 -13.58 2.59 -4.65
N GLY A 124 -14.75 1.93 -4.59
CA GLY A 124 -14.90 0.50 -4.93
C GLY A 124 -14.44 0.08 -6.34
N THR A 125 -14.37 0.99 -7.30
CA THR A 125 -13.77 0.74 -8.64
C THR A 125 -12.26 0.96 -8.59
N PRO A 126 -11.41 0.08 -9.17
CA PRO A 126 -10.00 0.35 -9.39
C PRO A 126 -9.75 1.64 -10.19
N ILE A 127 -8.55 2.21 -10.05
CA ILE A 127 -8.04 3.25 -10.96
C ILE A 127 -7.57 2.61 -12.26
N GLU A 128 -7.99 3.15 -13.41
CA GLU A 128 -7.71 2.56 -14.74
C GLU A 128 -7.14 3.57 -15.76
N GLY A 129 -6.56 3.03 -16.85
CA GLY A 129 -6.07 3.81 -17.99
C GLY A 129 -5.07 4.92 -17.65
N GLU A 130 -5.42 6.15 -18.03
CA GLU A 130 -4.56 7.33 -18.01
C GLU A 130 -5.06 8.43 -17.03
N GLU A 131 -5.74 8.02 -15.96
CA GLU A 131 -6.22 8.90 -14.89
C GLU A 131 -5.12 9.85 -14.34
N ASP A 132 -5.52 11.07 -13.99
CA ASP A 132 -4.62 12.12 -13.49
C ASP A 132 -3.85 11.71 -12.24
N TYR A 133 -4.42 10.83 -11.41
CA TYR A 133 -3.73 10.25 -10.26
C TYR A 133 -2.49 9.44 -10.66
N LEU A 134 -2.60 8.59 -11.68
CA LEU A 134 -1.46 7.80 -12.20
C LEU A 134 -0.43 8.71 -12.88
N LYS A 135 -0.88 9.73 -13.61
CA LYS A 135 0.00 10.75 -14.20
C LYS A 135 0.77 11.51 -13.12
N GLN A 136 0.11 11.93 -12.05
CA GLN A 136 0.74 12.65 -10.95
C GLN A 136 1.76 11.78 -10.20
N VAL A 137 1.45 10.51 -9.91
CA VAL A 137 2.39 9.58 -9.26
C VAL A 137 3.62 9.32 -10.13
N ARG A 138 3.45 9.09 -11.43
CA ARG A 138 4.58 8.92 -12.36
C ARG A 138 5.41 10.19 -12.48
N SER A 139 4.79 11.37 -12.51
CA SER A 139 5.47 12.67 -12.51
C SER A 139 6.30 12.89 -11.24
N PHE A 140 5.72 12.57 -10.07
CA PHE A 140 6.39 12.63 -8.77
C PHE A 140 7.63 11.72 -8.73
N TYR A 141 7.54 10.46 -9.12
CA TYR A 141 8.70 9.58 -9.07
C TYR A 141 9.80 10.02 -10.07
N ARG A 142 9.42 10.47 -11.27
CA ARG A 142 10.35 10.99 -12.28
C ARG A 142 11.12 12.26 -11.86
N SER A 143 10.68 13.00 -10.85
CA SER A 143 11.43 14.17 -10.35
C SER A 143 12.56 13.82 -9.37
N TYR A 144 12.75 12.53 -9.03
CA TYR A 144 13.85 12.03 -8.21
C TYR A 144 14.62 10.87 -8.90
N PRO A 145 15.18 11.08 -10.11
CA PRO A 145 15.76 10.01 -10.92
C PRO A 145 16.94 9.30 -10.24
N ASP A 146 17.81 10.04 -9.54
CA ASP A 146 18.98 9.47 -8.85
C ASP A 146 18.56 8.53 -7.72
N LYS A 147 17.52 8.93 -6.96
CA LYS A 147 16.95 8.16 -5.85
C LYS A 147 16.26 6.89 -6.35
N LEU A 148 15.54 6.96 -7.47
CA LEU A 148 15.00 5.78 -8.13
C LEU A 148 16.11 4.83 -8.58
N SER A 149 17.17 5.36 -9.20
CA SER A 149 18.32 4.59 -9.71
C SER A 149 19.06 3.86 -8.58
N GLU A 150 19.29 4.52 -7.44
CA GLU A 150 19.94 3.87 -6.28
C GLU A 150 19.10 2.70 -5.75
N ILE A 151 17.76 2.84 -5.73
CA ILE A 151 16.85 1.76 -5.38
C ILE A 151 16.84 0.67 -6.47
N THR A 152 16.87 1.02 -7.77
CA THR A 152 16.98 0.05 -8.88
C THR A 152 18.23 -0.81 -8.71
N GLN A 153 19.40 -0.19 -8.51
CA GLN A 153 20.65 -0.93 -8.31
C GLN A 153 20.61 -1.78 -7.03
N LYS A 154 19.95 -1.32 -5.96
CA LYS A 154 19.75 -2.13 -4.74
C LYS A 154 18.78 -3.30 -4.95
N LYS A 155 17.71 -3.15 -5.74
CA LYS A 155 16.83 -4.27 -6.14
C LYS A 155 17.60 -5.28 -7.00
N ILE A 156 18.38 -4.81 -7.98
CA ILE A 156 19.22 -5.67 -8.85
C ILE A 156 20.30 -6.40 -8.05
N ASN A 157 21.06 -5.72 -7.19
CA ASN A 157 22.15 -6.34 -6.43
C ASN A 157 21.66 -7.41 -5.43
N ASN A 158 20.43 -7.28 -4.94
CA ASN A 158 19.79 -8.30 -4.09
C ASN A 158 19.22 -9.49 -4.89
N LYS A 159 18.99 -9.34 -6.20
CA LYS A 159 18.43 -10.36 -7.11
C LYS A 159 19.04 -10.25 -8.52
N PRO A 160 20.34 -10.54 -8.71
CA PRO A 160 21.03 -10.28 -9.98
C PRO A 160 20.43 -11.05 -11.17
N GLU A 161 19.87 -12.22 -10.91
CA GLU A 161 19.16 -13.07 -11.88
C GLU A 161 17.88 -12.42 -12.42
N LYS A 162 17.21 -11.57 -11.62
CA LYS A 162 16.00 -10.82 -12.01
C LYS A 162 16.29 -9.44 -12.61
N LYS A 163 17.56 -9.12 -12.94
CA LYS A 163 17.95 -7.80 -13.47
C LYS A 163 17.09 -7.33 -14.65
N HIS A 164 16.76 -8.21 -15.60
CA HIS A 164 15.97 -7.81 -16.78
C HIS A 164 14.49 -7.56 -16.44
N GLU A 165 13.90 -8.37 -15.57
CA GLU A 165 12.54 -8.20 -15.03
C GLU A 165 12.40 -6.83 -14.35
N ILE A 166 13.31 -6.51 -13.43
CA ILE A 166 13.34 -5.24 -12.68
C ILE A 166 13.46 -4.02 -13.63
N LEU A 167 14.31 -4.09 -14.66
CA LEU A 167 14.49 -2.99 -15.63
C LEU A 167 13.32 -2.83 -16.61
N LEU A 168 12.57 -3.91 -16.89
CA LEU A 168 11.32 -3.86 -17.67
C LEU A 168 10.18 -3.24 -16.84
N GLU A 169 9.98 -3.73 -15.61
CA GLU A 169 8.95 -3.23 -14.68
C GLU A 169 9.08 -1.74 -14.41
N ARG A 170 10.32 -1.28 -14.15
CA ARG A 170 10.63 0.13 -13.87
C ARG A 170 10.66 1.03 -15.10
N GLY A 171 10.46 0.48 -16.30
CA GLY A 171 10.40 1.23 -17.55
C GLY A 171 11.75 1.76 -18.08
N GLU A 172 12.88 1.42 -17.46
CA GLU A 172 14.22 1.93 -17.81
C GLU A 172 14.67 1.52 -19.23
N ILE A 173 14.15 0.41 -19.76
CA ILE A 173 14.37 -0.05 -21.14
C ILE A 173 13.56 0.79 -22.17
N PHE A 174 12.58 1.57 -21.73
CA PHE A 174 11.70 2.38 -22.59
C PHE A 174 11.94 3.89 -22.33
N PRO A 175 12.87 4.55 -23.06
CA PRO A 175 13.31 5.91 -22.72
C PRO A 175 12.21 6.97 -22.79
N THR A 176 11.12 6.74 -23.53
CA THR A 176 9.92 7.61 -23.54
C THR A 176 9.06 7.51 -22.28
N ARG A 177 9.27 6.49 -21.44
CA ARG A 177 8.59 6.31 -20.15
C ARG A 177 9.45 6.78 -18.97
N GLY A 178 10.77 6.62 -19.06
CA GLY A 178 11.70 6.91 -17.96
C GLY A 178 11.50 6.00 -16.73
N PRO A 179 12.38 6.10 -15.72
CA PRO A 179 12.31 5.29 -14.52
C PRO A 179 11.07 5.63 -13.68
N THR A 180 10.36 4.60 -13.22
CA THR A 180 9.33 4.66 -12.17
C THR A 180 9.37 3.38 -11.33
N PRO A 181 8.69 3.30 -10.17
CA PRO A 181 8.39 2.02 -9.50
C PRO A 181 7.48 1.11 -10.35
N SER A 182 7.07 -0.04 -9.81
CA SER A 182 6.18 -0.95 -10.52
C SER A 182 4.80 -0.33 -10.77
N GLU A 183 4.10 -0.81 -11.79
CA GLU A 183 2.74 -0.35 -12.11
C GLU A 183 1.74 -0.63 -10.96
N GLY A 184 1.99 -1.65 -10.14
CA GLY A 184 1.25 -1.92 -8.90
C GLY A 184 1.48 -0.84 -7.85
N ASP A 185 2.75 -0.49 -7.57
CA ASP A 185 3.10 0.58 -6.62
C ASP A 185 2.48 1.93 -7.03
N ILE A 186 2.53 2.23 -8.33
CA ILE A 186 1.96 3.45 -8.92
C ILE A 186 0.44 3.50 -8.70
N ARG A 187 -0.26 2.38 -8.92
CA ARG A 187 -1.71 2.26 -8.70
C ARG A 187 -2.08 2.37 -7.23
N LEU A 188 -1.32 1.69 -6.36
CA LEU A 188 -1.56 1.69 -4.91
C LEU A 188 -1.45 3.10 -4.32
N LEU A 189 -0.43 3.89 -4.72
CA LEU A 189 -0.31 5.29 -4.31
C LEU A 189 -1.37 6.19 -4.96
N ALA A 190 -1.70 5.97 -6.24
CA ALA A 190 -2.78 6.70 -6.90
C ALA A 190 -4.13 6.50 -6.19
N GLU A 191 -4.43 5.29 -5.72
CA GLU A 191 -5.63 4.99 -4.93
C GLU A 191 -5.60 5.64 -3.55
N CYS A 192 -4.44 5.70 -2.90
CA CYS A 192 -4.25 6.49 -1.67
C CYS A 192 -4.56 7.99 -1.91
N ILE A 193 -4.03 8.59 -2.99
CA ILE A 193 -4.27 10.00 -3.33
C ILE A 193 -5.75 10.24 -3.65
N ARG A 194 -6.39 9.34 -4.40
CA ARG A 194 -7.83 9.39 -4.70
C ARG A 194 -8.67 9.35 -3.43
N MET A 195 -8.40 8.41 -2.52
CA MET A 195 -9.05 8.37 -1.19
C MET A 195 -8.84 9.68 -0.40
N ASN A 196 -7.65 10.28 -0.46
CA ASN A 196 -7.34 11.49 0.30
C ASN A 196 -8.07 12.74 -0.21
N ARG A 197 -8.54 12.75 -1.48
CA ARG A 197 -9.36 13.84 -2.04
C ARG A 197 -10.86 13.70 -1.78
N LEU A 198 -11.32 12.54 -1.34
CA LEU A 198 -12.75 12.29 -1.12
C LEU A 198 -13.17 12.71 0.30
N PRO A 199 -14.43 13.15 0.50
CA PRO A 199 -14.97 13.37 1.83
C PRO A 199 -15.42 12.04 2.44
N ILE A 200 -14.55 11.46 3.27
CA ILE A 200 -14.83 10.21 3.99
C ILE A 200 -15.15 10.54 5.46
N PRO A 201 -16.38 10.31 5.95
CA PRO A 201 -16.77 10.67 7.32
C PRO A 201 -15.95 9.93 8.39
N ARG A 202 -15.60 10.64 9.47
CA ARG A 202 -14.78 10.19 10.61
C ARG A 202 -13.35 9.76 10.26
N ILE A 203 -12.92 9.86 9.00
CA ILE A 203 -11.55 9.58 8.56
C ILE A 203 -10.78 10.88 8.38
N TRP A 204 -9.62 10.94 9.03
CA TRP A 204 -8.79 12.16 9.13
C TRP A 204 -7.46 12.06 8.36
N HIS A 205 -7.00 10.84 8.09
CA HIS A 205 -5.75 10.59 7.36
C HIS A 205 -5.90 9.34 6.48
N ILE A 206 -5.24 9.35 5.32
CA ILE A 206 -4.96 8.15 4.54
C ILE A 206 -3.48 7.80 4.73
N SER A 207 -3.19 6.53 4.95
CA SER A 207 -1.85 6.02 5.16
C SER A 207 -1.64 4.71 4.39
N LEU A 208 -0.39 4.39 4.10
CA LEU A 208 0.02 3.17 3.42
C LEU A 208 0.95 2.37 4.32
N LEU A 209 0.64 1.08 4.49
CA LEU A 209 1.52 0.08 5.06
C LEU A 209 2.03 -0.80 3.91
N SER A 210 3.33 -0.67 3.61
CA SER A 210 4.09 -1.45 2.61
C SER A 210 5.51 -1.63 3.11
N ASN A 211 6.15 -2.75 2.73
CA ASN A 211 7.56 -3.01 2.99
C ASN A 211 8.47 -2.82 1.76
N ASP A 212 7.95 -2.35 0.62
CA ASP A 212 8.80 -2.05 -0.54
C ASP A 212 9.64 -0.78 -0.31
N SER A 213 10.90 -0.87 -0.72
CA SER A 213 11.86 0.22 -0.78
C SER A 213 11.40 1.47 -1.54
N ASP A 214 10.66 1.34 -2.64
CA ASP A 214 10.17 2.48 -3.43
C ASP A 214 9.19 3.35 -2.64
N PHE A 215 8.45 2.79 -1.66
CA PHE A 215 7.69 3.57 -0.69
C PHE A 215 8.52 4.01 0.51
N LEU A 216 9.24 3.08 1.16
CA LEU A 216 9.97 3.34 2.41
C LEU A 216 11.07 4.41 2.27
N TRP A 217 11.66 4.56 1.08
CA TRP A 217 12.63 5.62 0.80
C TRP A 217 11.97 6.97 0.57
N PHE A 218 10.76 6.98 0.01
CA PHE A 218 10.01 8.18 -0.34
C PHE A 218 9.00 8.62 0.72
N THR A 219 9.03 8.01 1.92
CA THR A 219 8.14 8.32 3.06
C THR A 219 7.92 9.83 3.26
N THR A 220 9.00 10.61 3.35
CA THR A 220 8.92 12.06 3.61
C THR A 220 8.36 12.84 2.43
N GLU A 221 8.76 12.50 1.20
CA GLU A 221 8.31 13.19 -0.01
C GLU A 221 6.86 12.87 -0.36
N ILE A 222 6.41 11.62 -0.13
CA ILE A 222 5.02 11.18 -0.31
C ILE A 222 4.10 11.86 0.72
N GLU A 223 4.51 11.93 2.00
CA GLU A 223 3.73 12.60 3.03
C GLU A 223 3.62 14.12 2.76
N ARG A 224 4.72 14.76 2.31
CA ARG A 224 4.74 16.18 1.94
C ARG A 224 3.89 16.52 0.73
N GLU A 225 4.02 15.77 -0.37
CA GLU A 225 3.33 16.06 -1.64
C GLU A 225 1.83 15.71 -1.55
N PHE A 226 1.55 14.49 -1.08
CA PHE A 226 0.23 13.88 -1.20
C PHE A 226 -0.59 13.91 0.09
N GLY A 227 0.04 14.16 1.25
CA GLY A 227 -0.61 13.98 2.55
C GLY A 227 -0.92 12.51 2.87
N ILE A 228 -0.15 11.58 2.31
CA ILE A 228 -0.25 10.14 2.55
C ILE A 228 0.91 9.72 3.43
N LYS A 229 0.62 9.19 4.61
CA LYS A 229 1.66 8.72 5.53
C LYS A 229 2.12 7.31 5.17
N ILE A 230 3.42 7.10 4.96
CA ILE A 230 3.99 5.74 4.91
C ILE A 230 4.30 5.28 6.35
N HIS A 231 3.78 4.13 6.74
CA HIS A 231 4.05 3.55 8.06
C HIS A 231 5.37 2.77 8.06
N ASN A 232 6.46 3.41 8.48
CA ASN A 232 7.79 2.77 8.61
C ASN A 232 7.75 1.46 9.43
N ILE A 233 8.64 0.52 9.07
CA ILE A 233 8.70 -0.89 9.48
C ILE A 233 10.10 -1.22 10.00
#